data_AF-A0A1F6NAL1-F1
#
_entry.id   AF-A0A1F6NAL1-F1
#
_cell.length_a   1.000
_cell.length_b   1.000
_cell.length_c   1.000
_cell.angle_alpha   90.00
_cell.angle_beta   90.00
_cell.angle_gamma   90.00
#
_symmetry.space_group_name_H-M   'P 1'
#
loop_
_entity.id
_entity.type
_entity.pdbx_description
1 polymer ?
#
loop_
_entity_poly.entity_id
_entity_poly.type
_entity_poly.pdbx_seq_one_letter_code
_entity_poly.pdbx_strand_id
1 'polypeptide(L)'
;MENKRNIKFVLLFIWGGTLFVLPFFTFGYDDKTTHPALTQEIVKFFNASFPEKQILSADAEKIIQGSIDEDAETRWLYHFYDPVYNRGLVLEDDAFPKDPNLALVASGARSEWESSKVWGTNSELQSGLMENLSAGIFTEYFSGDEDYSWDRAIYEYAWEDKNRGLSSLGHVLHLIEDASVPDHTRIATQKAFGSHLRSYLPLI
;
A
#
# COMPACT_ATOMS: atom_id res chain seq x y z
N MET A 1 -14.38 -51.60 38.30
CA MET A 1 -13.78 -51.31 36.98
C MET A 1 -14.41 -50.02 36.47
N GLU A 2 -13.72 -48.88 36.62
CA GLU A 2 -14.23 -47.59 36.15
C GLU A 2 -14.32 -47.56 34.62
N ASN A 3 -15.42 -47.03 34.11
CA ASN A 3 -15.75 -46.98 32.69
C ASN A 3 -14.90 -45.89 31.98
N LYS A 4 -13.63 -46.21 31.75
CA LYS A 4 -12.64 -45.34 31.07
C LYS A 4 -13.05 -44.94 29.63
N ARG A 5 -14.10 -45.56 29.07
CA ARG A 5 -14.59 -45.30 27.71
C ARG A 5 -15.23 -43.92 27.58
N ASN A 6 -15.99 -43.47 28.57
CA ASN A 6 -16.69 -42.18 28.51
C ASN A 6 -15.73 -41.00 28.69
N ILE A 7 -14.66 -41.17 29.50
CA ILE A 7 -13.62 -40.17 29.70
C ILE A 7 -12.86 -39.90 28.40
N LYS A 8 -12.59 -40.94 27.59
CA LYS A 8 -11.93 -40.77 26.29
C LYS A 8 -12.76 -39.94 25.31
N PHE A 9 -14.08 -40.14 25.26
CA PHE A 9 -14.97 -39.35 24.40
C PHE A 9 -15.07 -37.89 24.83
N VAL A 10 -15.16 -37.62 26.14
CA VAL A 10 -15.15 -36.25 26.68
C VAL A 10 -13.83 -35.55 26.37
N LEU A 11 -12.69 -36.23 26.57
CA LEU A 11 -11.39 -35.68 26.20
C LEU A 11 -11.31 -35.42 24.69
N LEU A 12 -11.76 -36.34 23.84
CA LEU A 12 -11.76 -36.14 22.39
C LEU A 12 -12.61 -34.94 21.97
N PHE A 13 -13.73 -34.70 22.65
CA PHE A 13 -14.62 -33.57 22.39
C PHE A 13 -14.03 -32.25 22.88
N ILE A 14 -13.35 -32.25 24.03
CA ILE A 14 -12.64 -31.08 24.55
C ILE A 14 -11.47 -30.71 23.65
N TRP A 15 -10.63 -31.68 23.28
CA TRP A 15 -9.46 -31.47 22.39
C TRP A 15 -9.86 -31.16 20.94
N GLY A 16 -10.88 -31.83 20.42
CA GLY A 16 -11.41 -31.55 19.07
C GLY A 16 -12.17 -30.22 18.99
N GLY A 17 -12.90 -29.85 20.04
CA GLY A 17 -13.61 -28.57 20.13
C GLY A 17 -12.68 -27.37 20.30
N THR A 18 -11.59 -27.48 21.06
CA THR A 18 -10.62 -26.38 21.20
C THR A 18 -9.91 -26.06 19.89
N LEU A 19 -9.67 -27.05 19.02
CA LEU A 19 -9.05 -26.84 17.71
C LEU A 19 -9.94 -26.10 16.69
N PHE A 20 -11.26 -26.08 16.88
CA PHE A 20 -12.21 -25.43 15.97
C PHE A 20 -12.68 -24.04 16.42
N VAL A 21 -12.42 -23.66 17.68
CA VAL A 21 -12.91 -22.40 18.26
C VAL A 21 -11.78 -21.37 18.47
N LEU A 22 -10.52 -21.79 18.38
CA LEU A 22 -9.40 -20.86 18.42
C LEU A 22 -9.29 -20.16 17.06
N PRO A 23 -9.48 -18.83 16.98
CA PRO A 23 -9.14 -18.10 15.77
C PRO A 23 -7.63 -18.28 15.56
N PHE A 24 -7.24 -18.96 14.49
CA PHE A 24 -5.87 -18.87 14.02
C PHE A 24 -5.65 -17.40 13.67
N PHE A 25 -4.78 -16.73 14.42
CA PHE A 25 -4.43 -15.35 14.14
C PHE A 25 -3.88 -15.28 12.71
N THR A 26 -4.70 -14.75 11.80
CA THR A 26 -4.25 -14.35 10.46
C THR A 26 -3.65 -12.97 10.61
N PHE A 27 -2.32 -12.89 10.56
CA PHE A 27 -1.64 -11.61 10.52
C PHE A 27 -1.85 -10.98 9.14
N GLY A 28 -2.27 -9.71 9.12
CA GLY A 28 -2.27 -8.90 7.91
C GLY A 28 -0.84 -8.48 7.56
N TYR A 29 -0.64 -8.08 6.30
CA TYR A 29 0.61 -7.47 5.87
C TYR A 29 0.80 -6.14 6.61
N ASP A 30 1.98 -5.94 7.18
CA ASP A 30 2.37 -4.72 7.88
C ASP A 30 3.25 -3.87 6.94
N ASP A 31 2.98 -2.57 6.92
CA ASP A 31 3.60 -1.54 6.08
C ASP A 31 5.12 -1.49 6.24
N LYS A 32 5.59 -1.64 7.48
CA LYS A 32 7.01 -1.56 7.85
C LYS A 32 7.77 -2.87 7.64
N THR A 33 7.09 -3.92 7.23
CA THR A 33 7.70 -5.25 7.12
C THR A 33 7.52 -5.86 5.73
N THR A 34 6.37 -5.69 5.08
CA THR A 34 6.06 -6.42 3.84
C THR A 34 6.68 -5.75 2.63
N HIS A 35 6.32 -4.50 2.34
CA HIS A 35 6.83 -3.74 1.19
C HIS A 35 8.36 -3.62 1.18
N PRO A 36 9.01 -3.18 2.27
CA PRO A 36 10.48 -3.14 2.29
C PRO A 36 11.14 -4.52 2.10
N ALA A 37 10.54 -5.61 2.56
CA ALA A 37 11.07 -6.96 2.33
C ALA A 37 10.90 -7.41 0.87
N LEU A 38 9.74 -7.16 0.26
CA LEU A 38 9.49 -7.45 -1.16
C LEU A 38 10.43 -6.63 -2.04
N THR A 39 10.55 -5.34 -1.79
CA THR A 39 11.47 -4.44 -2.50
C THR A 39 12.92 -4.90 -2.33
N GLN A 40 13.33 -5.35 -1.14
CA GLN A 40 14.65 -5.93 -0.93
C GLN A 40 14.88 -7.18 -1.79
N GLU A 41 13.90 -8.08 -1.88
CA GLU A 41 13.99 -9.29 -2.70
C GLU A 41 14.01 -8.96 -4.21
N ILE A 42 13.26 -7.94 -4.65
CA ILE A 42 13.32 -7.42 -6.03
C ILE A 42 14.74 -6.96 -6.37
N VAL A 43 15.38 -6.17 -5.49
CA VAL A 43 16.75 -5.70 -5.70
C VAL A 43 17.74 -6.86 -5.73
N LYS A 44 17.62 -7.83 -4.81
CA LYS A 44 18.47 -9.04 -4.81
C LYS A 44 18.32 -9.83 -6.10
N PHE A 45 17.09 -10.04 -6.55
CA PHE A 45 16.79 -10.75 -7.79
C PHE A 45 17.36 -10.02 -9.01
N PHE A 46 17.21 -8.68 -9.07
CA PHE A 46 17.79 -7.86 -10.12
C PHE A 46 19.32 -8.00 -10.15
N ASN A 47 20.00 -7.87 -9.02
CA ASN A 47 21.46 -7.97 -8.92
C ASN A 47 21.98 -9.37 -9.30
N ALA A 48 21.22 -10.43 -8.99
CA ALA A 48 21.54 -11.79 -9.39
C ALA A 48 21.34 -12.00 -10.89
N SER A 49 20.33 -11.36 -11.49
CA SER A 49 19.99 -11.47 -12.90
C SER A 49 20.87 -10.61 -13.81
N PHE A 50 21.38 -9.49 -13.30
CA PHE A 50 22.21 -8.53 -14.03
C PHE A 50 23.50 -8.18 -13.27
N PRO A 51 24.47 -9.11 -13.19
CA PRO A 51 25.69 -8.93 -12.40
C PRO A 51 26.55 -7.72 -12.81
N GLU A 52 26.45 -7.28 -14.06
CA GLU A 52 27.16 -6.10 -14.59
C GLU A 52 26.46 -4.77 -14.32
N LYS A 53 25.23 -4.78 -13.77
CA LYS A 53 24.42 -3.59 -13.47
C LYS A 53 23.94 -3.53 -12.02
N GLN A 54 24.71 -4.10 -11.10
CA GLN A 54 24.29 -4.23 -9.72
C GLN A 54 23.93 -2.88 -9.07
N ILE A 55 22.79 -2.87 -8.39
CA ILE A 55 22.37 -1.84 -7.45
C ILE A 55 23.16 -2.07 -6.16
N LEU A 56 23.98 -1.09 -5.79
CA LEU A 56 24.79 -1.15 -4.57
C LEU A 56 23.91 -1.06 -3.31
N SER A 57 24.39 -1.58 -2.18
CA SER A 57 23.60 -1.59 -0.93
C SER A 57 23.10 -0.20 -0.51
N ALA A 58 23.91 0.85 -0.66
CA ALA A 58 23.51 2.21 -0.34
C ALA A 58 22.37 2.74 -1.25
N ASP A 59 22.38 2.37 -2.53
CA ASP A 59 21.30 2.71 -3.46
C ASP A 59 20.04 1.88 -3.15
N ALA A 60 20.21 0.60 -2.82
CA ALA A 60 19.14 -0.30 -2.43
C ALA A 60 18.39 0.19 -1.19
N GLU A 61 19.12 0.71 -0.19
CA GLU A 61 18.53 1.31 1.01
C GLU A 61 17.59 2.48 0.69
N LYS A 62 17.90 3.28 -0.34
CA LYS A 62 17.03 4.38 -0.79
C LYS A 62 15.75 3.86 -1.44
N ILE A 63 15.86 2.83 -2.28
CA ILE A 63 14.70 2.20 -2.91
C ILE A 63 13.79 1.58 -1.84
N ILE A 64 14.38 0.86 -0.87
CA ILE A 64 13.63 0.26 0.23
C ILE A 64 12.94 1.33 1.08
N GLN A 65 13.63 2.43 1.40
CA GLN A 65 13.02 3.53 2.15
C GLN A 65 11.85 4.15 1.40
N GLY A 66 11.97 4.39 0.10
CA GLY A 66 10.87 4.90 -0.72
C GLY A 66 9.65 3.96 -0.75
N SER A 67 9.85 2.64 -0.69
CA SER A 67 8.72 1.70 -0.55
C SER A 67 7.98 1.86 0.78
N ILE A 68 8.70 2.19 1.87
CA ILE A 68 8.08 2.43 3.19
C ILE A 68 7.32 3.76 3.19
N ASP A 69 7.90 4.79 2.57
CA ASP A 69 7.38 6.14 2.61
C ASP A 69 6.11 6.32 1.75
N GLU A 70 5.80 5.40 0.83
CA GLU A 70 4.59 5.44 0.00
C GLU A 70 3.30 5.16 0.79
N ASP A 71 3.38 4.48 1.93
CA ASP A 71 2.26 4.27 2.85
C ASP A 71 2.00 5.49 3.77
N ALA A 72 2.84 6.53 3.70
CA ALA A 72 2.72 7.68 4.57
C ALA A 72 1.49 8.55 4.26
N GLU A 73 0.99 9.21 5.31
CA GLU A 73 -0.04 10.23 5.23
C GLU A 73 -1.35 9.77 4.55
N THR A 74 -1.70 10.37 3.41
CA THR A 74 -2.94 10.10 2.65
C THR A 74 -2.66 9.41 1.32
N ARG A 75 -1.40 9.06 1.02
CA ARG A 75 -0.99 8.46 -0.26
C ARG A 75 -1.64 7.09 -0.49
N TRP A 76 -1.89 6.35 0.59
CA TRP A 76 -2.60 5.06 0.58
C TRP A 76 -3.98 5.09 -0.07
N LEU A 77 -4.63 6.25 -0.16
CA LEU A 77 -5.91 6.40 -0.87
C LEU A 77 -5.79 6.11 -2.38
N TYR A 78 -4.58 6.25 -2.92
CA TYR A 78 -4.26 6.01 -4.32
C TYR A 78 -3.71 4.61 -4.60
N HIS A 79 -3.62 3.71 -3.60
CA HIS A 79 -2.98 2.39 -3.77
C HIS A 79 -3.83 1.36 -4.51
N PHE A 80 -5.07 1.72 -4.86
CA PHE A 80 -6.04 0.82 -5.46
C PHE A 80 -6.05 0.91 -6.98
N TYR A 81 -6.14 -0.23 -7.65
CA TYR A 81 -6.39 -0.30 -9.09
C TYR A 81 -7.24 -1.52 -9.44
N ASP A 82 -8.49 -1.25 -9.82
CA ASP A 82 -9.39 -2.26 -10.37
C ASP A 82 -9.17 -2.38 -11.89
N PRO A 83 -8.57 -3.47 -12.40
CA PRO A 83 -8.31 -3.64 -13.83
C PRO A 83 -9.55 -3.97 -14.66
N VAL A 84 -10.68 -4.34 -14.03
CA VAL A 84 -11.94 -4.65 -14.74
C VAL A 84 -12.65 -3.36 -15.13
N TYR A 85 -12.68 -2.38 -14.22
CA TYR A 85 -13.33 -1.09 -14.44
C TYR A 85 -12.36 0.06 -14.70
N ASN A 86 -11.05 -0.20 -14.64
CA ASN A 86 -9.98 0.78 -14.82
C ASN A 86 -10.15 2.01 -13.91
N ARG A 87 -10.33 1.77 -12.61
CA ARG A 87 -10.58 2.81 -11.59
C ARG A 87 -9.80 2.58 -10.30
N GLY A 88 -9.65 3.63 -9.49
CA GLY A 88 -9.04 3.57 -8.16
C GLY A 88 -10.06 3.28 -7.05
N LEU A 89 -9.80 3.82 -5.86
CA LEU A 89 -10.66 3.66 -4.70
C LEU A 89 -11.99 4.40 -4.91
N VAL A 90 -13.10 3.69 -4.73
CA VAL A 90 -14.46 4.25 -4.74
C VAL A 90 -15.15 3.92 -3.43
N LEU A 91 -15.58 4.95 -2.71
CA LEU A 91 -16.34 4.87 -1.48
C LEU A 91 -17.83 5.04 -1.82
N GLU A 92 -18.59 3.94 -1.83
CA GLU A 92 -20.04 3.94 -2.08
C GLU A 92 -20.84 4.29 -0.79
N ASP A 93 -21.95 5.02 -0.96
CA ASP A 93 -22.75 5.67 0.09
C ASP A 93 -23.24 4.73 1.22
N ASP A 94 -23.42 3.44 0.95
CA ASP A 94 -23.86 2.42 1.90
C ASP A 94 -22.91 2.26 3.10
N ALA A 95 -21.65 2.68 2.93
CA ALA A 95 -20.59 2.67 3.94
C ALA A 95 -20.61 3.89 4.86
N PHE A 96 -21.32 4.94 4.47
CA PHE A 96 -21.14 6.29 4.97
C PHE A 96 -22.33 6.79 5.82
N PRO A 97 -22.14 7.15 7.10
CA PRO A 97 -21.12 6.70 8.04
C PRO A 97 -21.74 5.92 9.22
N LYS A 98 -21.21 4.71 9.48
CA LYS A 98 -21.20 4.15 10.84
C LYS A 98 -19.82 4.28 11.52
N ASP A 99 -18.79 4.65 10.77
CA ASP A 99 -17.42 4.85 11.28
C ASP A 99 -17.05 6.35 11.28
N PRO A 100 -16.75 6.95 12.45
CA PRO A 100 -16.38 8.36 12.58
C PRO A 100 -15.08 8.78 11.89
N ASN A 101 -14.12 7.87 11.71
CA ASN A 101 -12.82 8.21 11.09
C ASN A 101 -12.95 8.34 9.57
N LEU A 102 -13.85 7.54 8.99
CA LEU A 102 -14.27 7.61 7.60
C LEU A 102 -14.99 8.92 7.27
N ALA A 103 -15.85 9.38 8.18
CA ALA A 103 -16.57 10.64 8.06
C ALA A 103 -15.63 11.83 7.80
N LEU A 104 -14.43 11.82 8.39
CA LEU A 104 -13.42 12.86 8.19
C LEU A 104 -12.81 12.81 6.77
N VAL A 105 -12.50 11.63 6.25
CA VAL A 105 -11.90 11.47 4.91
C VAL A 105 -12.88 11.86 3.80
N ALA A 106 -14.16 11.45 3.86
CA ALA A 106 -15.12 11.91 2.86
C ALA A 106 -15.73 13.29 3.12
N SER A 107 -15.53 13.87 4.32
CA SER A 107 -15.83 15.30 4.51
C SER A 107 -14.95 16.22 3.63
N GLY A 108 -13.89 15.66 3.02
CA GLY A 108 -13.05 16.28 2.00
C GLY A 108 -13.60 16.29 0.55
N ALA A 109 -14.87 15.95 0.33
CA ALA A 109 -15.58 16.09 -0.96
C ALA A 109 -15.20 15.12 -2.11
N ARG A 110 -14.31 14.13 -1.90
CA ARG A 110 -14.03 13.07 -2.89
C ARG A 110 -14.50 11.70 -2.39
N SER A 111 -15.46 11.11 -3.11
CA SER A 111 -15.88 9.71 -2.96
C SER A 111 -15.09 8.77 -3.88
N GLU A 112 -14.30 9.32 -4.80
CA GLU A 112 -13.53 8.59 -5.80
C GLU A 112 -12.11 9.14 -5.83
N TRP A 113 -11.14 8.24 -5.85
CA TRP A 113 -9.71 8.55 -5.95
C TRP A 113 -9.15 7.94 -7.24
N GLU A 114 -8.15 8.61 -7.79
CA GLU A 114 -7.44 8.13 -8.97
C GLU A 114 -6.76 6.78 -8.67
N SER A 115 -6.62 5.96 -9.71
CA SER A 115 -5.99 4.64 -9.56
C SER A 115 -4.49 4.73 -9.27
N SER A 116 -3.91 3.69 -8.66
CA SER A 116 -2.46 3.58 -8.42
C SER A 116 -1.64 3.72 -9.69
N LYS A 117 -2.18 3.24 -10.81
CA LYS A 117 -1.58 3.42 -12.14
C LYS A 117 -1.46 4.89 -12.53
N VAL A 118 -2.52 5.69 -12.34
CA VAL A 118 -2.52 7.12 -12.66
C VAL A 118 -1.65 7.89 -11.66
N TRP A 119 -1.80 7.60 -10.37
CA TRP A 119 -1.00 8.16 -9.29
C TRP A 119 0.50 7.98 -9.51
N GLY A 120 0.95 6.76 -9.80
CA GLY A 120 2.37 6.44 -10.01
C GLY A 120 2.99 7.10 -11.25
N THR A 121 2.20 7.65 -12.18
CA THR A 121 2.69 8.24 -13.43
C THR A 121 2.34 9.72 -13.62
N ASN A 122 1.67 10.35 -12.66
CA ASN A 122 1.17 11.71 -12.83
C ASN A 122 1.81 12.68 -11.82
N SER A 123 2.85 13.39 -12.26
CA SER A 123 3.52 14.42 -11.47
C SER A 123 2.59 15.53 -10.99
N GLU A 124 1.66 15.98 -11.83
CA GLU A 124 0.73 17.08 -11.47
C GLU A 124 -0.22 16.67 -10.34
N LEU A 125 -0.62 15.39 -10.33
CA LEU A 125 -1.43 14.82 -9.26
C LEU A 125 -0.63 14.68 -7.96
N GLN A 126 0.58 14.11 -8.00
CA GLN A 126 1.38 13.90 -6.78
C GLN A 126 1.91 15.20 -6.16
N SER A 127 2.22 16.19 -6.99
CA SER A 127 2.71 17.51 -6.54
C SER A 127 1.65 18.40 -5.89
N GLY A 128 0.37 18.02 -5.93
CA GLY A 128 -0.74 18.89 -5.52
C GLY A 128 -0.92 20.12 -6.43
N LEU A 129 -0.29 20.12 -7.61
CA LEU A 129 -0.40 21.18 -8.62
C LEU A 129 -1.86 21.42 -9.05
N MET A 130 -2.66 20.35 -9.11
CA MET A 130 -4.08 20.42 -9.47
C MET A 130 -4.96 21.12 -8.42
N GLU A 131 -4.51 21.22 -7.17
CA GLU A 131 -5.28 21.83 -6.08
C GLU A 131 -4.89 23.30 -5.82
N ASN A 132 -3.80 23.77 -6.43
CA ASN A 132 -3.30 25.14 -6.31
C ASN A 132 -3.57 25.95 -7.59
N LEU A 133 -4.60 26.80 -7.53
CA LEU A 133 -5.02 27.68 -8.64
C LEU A 133 -3.89 28.58 -9.20
N SER A 134 -2.86 28.85 -8.41
CA SER A 134 -1.69 29.66 -8.77
C SER A 134 -0.49 28.88 -9.32
N ALA A 135 -0.52 27.55 -9.24
CA ALA A 135 0.67 26.76 -9.51
C ALA A 135 0.96 26.67 -11.02
N GLY A 136 -0.02 26.37 -11.86
CA GLY A 136 0.14 26.25 -13.33
C GLY A 136 0.65 27.49 -14.10
N ILE A 137 0.90 28.63 -13.45
CA ILE A 137 1.44 29.86 -14.09
C ILE A 137 2.94 30.05 -13.81
N PHE A 138 3.46 29.54 -12.67
CA PHE A 138 4.84 29.81 -12.22
C PHE A 138 5.61 28.59 -11.69
N THR A 139 5.04 27.39 -11.73
CA THR A 139 5.69 26.17 -11.21
C THR A 139 6.24 25.32 -12.33
N GLU A 140 7.49 24.87 -12.18
CA GLU A 140 8.08 23.87 -13.06
C GLU A 140 7.40 22.51 -12.87
N TYR A 141 7.41 21.67 -13.90
CA TYR A 141 6.65 20.40 -13.91
C TYR A 141 7.02 19.44 -12.76
N PHE A 142 8.29 19.39 -12.35
CA PHE A 142 8.79 18.58 -11.24
C PHE A 142 9.07 19.38 -9.96
N SER A 143 8.37 20.49 -9.73
CA SER A 143 8.68 21.37 -8.59
C SER A 143 8.05 20.93 -7.26
N GLY A 144 7.16 19.94 -7.24
CA GLY A 144 6.43 19.55 -6.03
C GLY A 144 7.22 18.59 -5.15
N ASP A 145 7.48 18.92 -3.88
CA ASP A 145 8.31 18.07 -3.02
C ASP A 145 7.73 16.66 -2.78
N GLU A 146 6.42 16.47 -2.94
CA GLU A 146 5.73 15.19 -2.76
C GLU A 146 5.55 14.37 -4.05
N ASP A 147 6.12 14.83 -5.17
CA ASP A 147 6.10 14.08 -6.44
C ASP A 147 7.22 13.03 -6.49
N TYR A 148 6.77 11.78 -6.47
CA TYR A 148 7.55 10.54 -6.62
C TYR A 148 7.06 9.71 -7.82
N SER A 149 6.43 10.35 -8.80
CA SER A 149 5.97 9.68 -10.03
C SER A 149 7.14 9.10 -10.84
N TRP A 150 6.82 8.11 -11.68
CA TRP A 150 7.79 7.38 -12.50
C TRP A 150 8.64 8.25 -13.41
N ASP A 151 8.03 9.22 -14.10
CA ASP A 151 8.75 10.08 -15.03
C ASP A 151 9.74 10.99 -14.28
N ARG A 152 9.34 11.49 -13.10
CA ARG A 152 10.25 12.21 -12.23
C ARG A 152 11.35 11.32 -11.68
N ALA A 153 11.04 10.09 -11.29
CA ALA A 153 12.04 9.14 -10.79
C ALA A 153 13.18 8.93 -11.80
N ILE A 154 12.84 8.75 -13.08
CA ILE A 154 13.82 8.65 -14.16
C ILE A 154 14.61 9.95 -14.28
N TYR A 155 13.93 11.10 -14.26
CA TYR A 155 14.56 12.40 -14.43
C TYR A 155 15.60 12.70 -13.35
N GLU A 156 15.21 12.55 -12.10
CA GLU A 156 16.06 12.77 -10.92
C GLU A 156 17.24 11.80 -10.92
N TYR A 157 17.00 10.52 -11.25
CA TYR A 157 18.06 9.52 -11.34
C TYR A 157 19.12 9.85 -12.41
N ALA A 158 18.68 10.35 -13.56
CA ALA A 158 19.55 10.59 -14.70
C ALA A 158 20.26 11.96 -14.69
N TRP A 159 19.61 13.00 -14.15
CA TRP A 159 20.04 14.40 -14.37
C TRP A 159 20.14 15.27 -13.12
N GLU A 160 19.36 15.02 -12.06
CA GLU A 160 19.32 15.90 -10.88
C GLU A 160 19.73 15.19 -9.59
N ASP A 161 18.80 14.75 -8.75
CA ASP A 161 19.09 14.06 -7.49
C ASP A 161 18.91 12.54 -7.63
N LYS A 162 20.04 11.84 -7.85
CA LYS A 162 20.06 10.37 -7.91
C LYS A 162 19.39 9.71 -6.70
N ASN A 163 19.61 10.24 -5.49
CA ASN A 163 19.03 9.64 -4.29
C ASN A 163 17.52 9.78 -4.26
N ARG A 164 17.00 10.93 -4.70
CA ARG A 164 15.56 11.14 -4.86
C ARG A 164 15.00 10.20 -5.91
N GLY A 165 15.64 10.08 -7.08
CA GLY A 165 15.20 9.15 -8.13
C GLY A 165 15.14 7.70 -7.66
N LEU A 166 16.12 7.26 -6.86
CA LEU A 166 16.11 5.93 -6.22
C LEU A 166 14.99 5.78 -5.19
N SER A 167 14.73 6.81 -4.38
CA SER A 167 13.60 6.81 -3.45
C SER A 167 12.28 6.71 -4.21
N SER A 168 12.08 7.53 -5.25
CA SER A 168 10.89 7.51 -6.10
C SER A 168 10.67 6.15 -6.78
N LEU A 169 11.74 5.45 -7.17
CA LEU A 169 11.63 4.07 -7.65
C LEU A 169 11.00 3.15 -6.59
N GLY A 170 11.35 3.33 -5.32
CA GLY A 170 10.72 2.64 -4.19
C GLY A 170 9.21 2.86 -4.11
N HIS A 171 8.78 4.12 -4.22
CA HIS A 171 7.34 4.48 -4.25
C HIS A 171 6.61 3.79 -5.42
N VAL A 172 7.24 3.74 -6.60
CA VAL A 172 6.64 3.07 -7.77
C VAL A 172 6.58 1.54 -7.58
N LEU A 173 7.61 0.93 -6.99
CA LEU A 173 7.62 -0.50 -6.69
C LEU A 173 6.53 -0.87 -5.69
N HIS A 174 6.31 -0.06 -4.66
CA HIS A 174 5.22 -0.23 -3.70
C HIS A 174 3.86 -0.39 -4.41
N LEU A 175 3.52 0.54 -5.32
CA LEU A 175 2.26 0.49 -6.06
C LEU A 175 2.13 -0.75 -6.96
N ILE A 176 3.25 -1.26 -7.49
CA ILE A 176 3.29 -2.51 -8.27
C ILE A 176 3.09 -3.72 -7.37
N GLU A 177 3.67 -3.71 -6.17
CA GLU A 177 3.49 -4.75 -5.15
C GLU A 177 2.01 -4.82 -4.72
N ASP A 178 1.37 -3.67 -4.47
CA ASP A 178 -0.06 -3.59 -4.18
C ASP A 178 -0.93 -4.13 -5.31
N ALA A 179 -0.56 -3.87 -6.57
CA ALA A 179 -1.26 -4.43 -7.72
C ALA A 179 -1.18 -5.98 -7.79
N SER A 180 -0.35 -6.63 -6.96
CA SER A 180 -0.33 -8.08 -6.79
C SER A 180 -1.25 -8.59 -5.67
N VAL A 181 -1.78 -7.70 -4.84
CA VAL A 181 -2.64 -8.02 -3.69
C VAL A 181 -4.12 -7.94 -4.11
N PRO A 182 -4.92 -9.01 -3.90
CA PRO A 182 -6.34 -9.00 -4.27
C PRO A 182 -7.16 -7.87 -3.65
N ASP A 183 -6.82 -7.44 -2.43
CA ASP A 183 -7.52 -6.38 -1.70
C ASP A 183 -7.33 -4.99 -2.32
N HIS A 184 -6.20 -4.76 -3.01
CA HIS A 184 -5.91 -3.52 -3.73
C HIS A 184 -6.40 -3.56 -5.19
N THR A 185 -6.85 -4.72 -5.68
CA THR A 185 -7.24 -4.92 -7.10
C THR A 185 -8.67 -5.37 -7.34
N ARG A 186 -9.47 -5.63 -6.28
CA ARG A 186 -10.85 -6.12 -6.40
C ARG A 186 -11.86 -5.26 -5.64
N ILE A 187 -13.10 -5.29 -6.14
CA ILE A 187 -14.35 -4.58 -5.76
C ILE A 187 -14.83 -4.86 -4.31
N ALA A 188 -13.93 -4.82 -3.35
CA ALA A 188 -14.26 -4.71 -1.94
C ALA A 188 -13.62 -3.45 -1.37
N THR A 189 -13.69 -2.34 -2.14
CA THR A 189 -13.26 -0.99 -1.71
C THR A 189 -13.89 -0.56 -0.38
N GLN A 190 -14.95 -1.21 0.07
CA GLN A 190 -15.57 -1.00 1.38
C GLN A 190 -15.09 -1.98 2.47
N LYS A 191 -14.78 -3.23 2.12
CA LYS A 191 -14.41 -4.29 3.08
C LYS A 191 -12.91 -4.33 3.36
N ALA A 192 -12.08 -4.16 2.33
CA ALA A 192 -10.62 -4.02 2.45
C ALA A 192 -10.26 -2.73 3.20
N PHE A 193 -11.01 -1.66 2.95
CA PHE A 193 -10.85 -0.38 3.64
C PHE A 193 -11.11 -0.49 5.16
N GLY A 194 -12.12 -1.28 5.58
CA GLY A 194 -12.42 -1.53 6.99
C GLY A 194 -11.43 -2.44 7.74
N SER A 195 -10.59 -3.19 7.03
CA SER A 195 -9.47 -3.94 7.60
C SER A 195 -8.17 -3.14 7.61
N HIS A 196 -7.91 -2.35 6.56
CA HIS A 196 -6.72 -1.51 6.42
C HIS A 196 -6.72 -0.35 7.42
N LEU A 197 -7.83 0.38 7.62
CA LEU A 197 -7.91 1.38 8.71
C LEU A 197 -7.64 0.80 10.11
N ARG A 198 -7.96 -0.49 10.30
CA ARG A 198 -7.83 -1.18 11.59
C ARG A 198 -6.38 -1.54 11.93
N SER A 199 -5.47 -1.55 10.96
CA SER A 199 -4.02 -1.69 11.18
C SER A 199 -3.33 -0.37 11.50
N TYR A 200 -3.86 0.78 11.05
CA TYR A 200 -3.26 2.11 11.28
C TYR A 200 -3.84 2.88 12.49
N LEU A 201 -5.02 2.50 12.99
CA LEU A 201 -5.60 3.11 14.18
C LEU A 201 -5.30 2.27 15.43
N PRO A 202 -4.64 2.83 16.47
CA PRO A 202 -4.56 2.15 17.75
C PRO A 202 -5.98 1.89 18.27
N LEU A 203 -6.26 0.64 18.64
CA LEU A 203 -7.48 0.28 19.36
C LEU A 203 -7.60 1.17 20.61
N ILE A 204 -8.52 2.14 20.58
CA ILE A 204 -8.96 2.88 21.77
C ILE A 204 -9.96 2.00 22.53
#